data_AF-A0A2M7FNI5-F1
#
_entry.id   AF-A0A2M7FNI5-F1
#
_cell.length_a   1.000
_cell.length_b   1.000
_cell.length_c   1.000
_cell.angle_alpha   90.00
_cell.angle_beta   90.00
_cell.angle_gamma   90.00
#
_symmetry.space_group_name_H-M   'P 1'
#
loop_
_entity.id
_entity.type
_entity.pdbx_description
1 polymer ?
#
loop_
_entity_poly.entity_id
_entity_poly.type
_entity_poly.pdbx_seq_one_letter_code
_entity_poly.pdbx_strand_id
1 'polypeptide(L)'
;MRLDRAAAKGLLYNTGNFDNGTGRIDAQVCSVAAIVGNTLKDNNMRQWLTSLKANIGNAADTTSCGAINCNADGDCRVQILWDDAKAGGLGNQFIEVVSRI
;
A
#
# COMPACT_ATOMS: atom_id res chain seq x y z
N MET A 1 7.40 -3.38 -5.51
CA MET A 1 6.41 -4.31 -6.08
C MET A 1 6.24 -4.00 -7.56
N ARG A 2 6.08 -5.00 -8.43
CA ARG A 2 5.66 -4.77 -9.83
C ARG A 2 4.18 -5.14 -9.95
N LEU A 3 3.35 -4.19 -10.37
CA LEU A 3 1.92 -4.39 -10.62
C LEU A 3 1.76 -5.11 -11.96
N ASP A 4 0.84 -6.07 -12.05
CA ASP A 4 0.43 -6.57 -13.36
C ASP A 4 -0.52 -5.57 -14.04
N ARG A 5 -0.30 -5.35 -15.33
CA ARG A 5 -0.97 -4.27 -16.08
C ARG A 5 -2.48 -4.47 -16.15
N ALA A 6 -2.93 -5.71 -16.34
CA ALA A 6 -4.34 -6.02 -16.53
C ALA A 6 -5.15 -5.74 -15.24
N ALA A 7 -4.68 -6.23 -14.10
CA ALA A 7 -5.35 -6.00 -12.82
C ALA A 7 -5.26 -4.54 -12.37
N ALA A 8 -4.15 -3.86 -12.64
CA ALA A 8 -3.99 -2.45 -12.26
C ALA A 8 -4.91 -1.51 -13.06
N LYS A 9 -5.00 -1.67 -14.37
CA LYS A 9 -5.98 -0.94 -15.20
C LYS A 9 -7.42 -1.38 -14.91
N GLY A 10 -7.60 -2.62 -14.47
CA GLY A 10 -8.87 -3.14 -13.95
C GLY A 10 -9.22 -2.67 -12.54
N LEU A 11 -8.41 -1.77 -11.94
CA LEU A 11 -8.60 -1.19 -10.61
C LEU A 11 -8.58 -2.22 -9.47
N LEU A 12 -8.14 -3.46 -9.74
CA LEU A 12 -8.19 -4.56 -8.79
C LEU A 12 -7.17 -4.41 -7.66
N TYR A 13 -6.11 -3.63 -7.89
CA TYR A 13 -5.10 -3.31 -6.88
C TYR A 13 -5.52 -2.19 -5.91
N ASN A 14 -6.61 -1.47 -6.21
CA ASN A 14 -6.98 -0.31 -5.40
C ASN A 14 -7.37 -0.75 -3.99
N THR A 15 -6.71 -0.18 -3.00
CA THR A 15 -7.02 -0.39 -1.59
C THR A 15 -8.04 0.63 -1.10
N GLY A 16 -8.10 1.80 -1.74
CA GLY A 16 -9.00 2.92 -1.44
C GLY A 16 -8.95 3.99 -2.54
N ASN A 17 -9.53 5.16 -2.25
CA ASN A 17 -9.53 6.34 -3.11
C ASN A 17 -8.48 7.35 -2.66
N PHE A 18 -7.88 8.07 -3.60
CA PHE A 18 -7.00 9.19 -3.29
C PHE A 18 -7.82 10.42 -2.89
N ASP A 19 -7.56 10.93 -1.69
CA ASP A 19 -8.15 12.15 -1.16
C ASP A 19 -7.19 13.33 -1.35
N ASN A 20 -7.59 14.29 -2.17
CA ASN A 20 -6.82 15.51 -2.45
C ASN A 20 -6.67 16.44 -1.22
N GLY A 21 -7.57 16.36 -0.24
CA GLY A 21 -7.54 17.19 0.96
C GLY A 21 -6.45 16.74 1.94
N THR A 22 -6.25 15.42 2.07
CA THR A 22 -5.22 14.84 2.95
C THR A 22 -3.96 14.41 2.21
N GLY A 23 -4.02 14.30 0.88
CA GLY A 23 -2.95 13.73 0.06
C GLY A 23 -2.75 12.24 0.33
N ARG A 24 -3.77 11.54 0.84
CA ARG A 24 -3.70 10.13 1.24
C ARG A 24 -4.71 9.26 0.53
N ILE A 25 -4.41 7.98 0.46
CA ILE A 25 -5.40 6.97 0.10
C ILE A 25 -6.18 6.61 1.36
N ASP A 26 -7.51 6.74 1.30
CA ASP A 26 -8.42 6.65 2.46
C ASP A 26 -8.49 5.26 3.12
N ALA A 27 -8.09 4.21 2.39
CA ALA A 27 -8.02 2.85 2.90
C ALA A 27 -6.65 2.21 2.67
N GLN A 28 -5.97 1.97 3.79
CA GLN A 28 -4.63 1.36 3.87
C GLN A 28 -4.70 -0.07 4.41
N VAL A 29 -3.83 -0.94 3.88
CA VAL A 29 -3.74 -2.33 4.30
C VAL A 29 -2.54 -2.49 5.23
N CYS A 30 -2.84 -2.71 6.50
CA CYS A 30 -1.84 -2.86 7.55
C CYS A 30 -1.63 -4.32 7.98
N SER A 31 -2.48 -5.25 7.56
CA SER A 31 -2.39 -6.67 7.94
C SER A 31 -2.23 -7.55 6.71
N VAL A 32 -1.18 -8.36 6.69
CA VAL A 32 -0.93 -9.37 5.64
C VAL A 32 -2.08 -10.38 5.60
N ALA A 33 -2.65 -10.71 6.77
CA ALA A 33 -3.77 -11.63 6.90
C ALA A 33 -5.10 -11.09 6.35
N ALA A 34 -5.23 -9.76 6.15
CA ALA A 34 -6.42 -9.18 5.52
C ALA A 34 -6.51 -9.50 4.01
N ILE A 35 -5.43 -10.00 3.40
CA ILE A 35 -5.37 -10.35 1.98
C ILE A 35 -5.72 -11.85 1.83
N VAL A 36 -7.01 -12.12 1.70
CA VAL A 36 -7.57 -13.49 1.73
C VAL A 36 -7.59 -14.22 0.39
N GLY A 37 -7.48 -13.52 -0.74
CA GLY A 37 -7.51 -14.12 -2.07
C GLY A 37 -6.21 -14.82 -2.47
N ASN A 38 -6.26 -15.62 -3.55
CA ASN A 38 -5.13 -16.39 -4.07
C ASN A 38 -4.74 -16.02 -5.51
N THR A 39 -5.27 -14.91 -6.03
CA THR A 39 -4.91 -14.41 -7.36
C THR A 39 -3.46 -13.94 -7.40
N LEU A 40 -2.90 -13.74 -8.61
CA LEU A 40 -1.56 -13.15 -8.77
C LEU A 40 -1.46 -11.79 -8.05
N LYS A 41 -2.50 -10.95 -8.16
CA LYS A 41 -2.59 -9.67 -7.47
C LYS A 41 -2.53 -9.84 -5.95
N ASP A 42 -3.30 -10.76 -5.39
CA ASP A 42 -3.33 -10.99 -3.94
C ASP A 42 -1.99 -11.51 -3.42
N ASN A 43 -1.38 -12.46 -4.13
CA ASN A 43 -0.06 -12.99 -3.76
C ASN A 43 1.04 -11.92 -3.84
N ASN A 44 1.01 -11.07 -4.88
CA ASN A 44 1.93 -9.94 -5.02
C ASN A 44 1.75 -8.92 -3.89
N MET A 45 0.50 -8.58 -3.54
CA MET A 45 0.20 -7.64 -2.47
C MET A 45 0.62 -8.20 -1.10
N ARG A 46 0.41 -9.51 -0.87
CA ARG A 46 0.84 -10.20 0.35
C ARG A 46 2.36 -10.19 0.48
N GLN A 47 3.08 -10.54 -0.58
CA GLN A 47 4.54 -10.52 -0.58
C GLN A 47 5.09 -9.12 -0.34
N TRP A 48 4.51 -8.12 -1.03
CA TRP A 48 4.92 -6.73 -0.85
C TRP A 48 4.71 -6.23 0.58
N LEU A 49 3.55 -6.48 1.18
CA LEU A 49 3.26 -6.05 2.54
C LEU A 49 4.12 -6.79 3.58
N THR A 50 4.39 -8.09 3.37
CA THR A 50 5.35 -8.85 4.18
C THR A 50 6.74 -8.23 4.11
N SER A 51 7.23 -7.87 2.91
CA SER A 51 8.52 -7.19 2.75
C SER A 51 8.54 -5.81 3.41
N LEU A 52 7.48 -5.02 3.26
CA LEU A 52 7.34 -3.70 3.89
C LEU A 52 7.50 -3.81 5.41
N LYS A 53 6.76 -4.75 6.03
CA LYS A 53 6.83 -5.00 7.48
C LYS A 53 8.19 -5.50 7.96
N ALA A 54 8.89 -6.26 7.13
CA ALA A 54 10.23 -6.75 7.47
C ALA A 54 11.32 -5.66 7.39
N ASN A 55 11.09 -4.58 6.63
CA ASN A 55 12.11 -3.55 6.37
C ASN A 55 11.87 -2.22 7.11
N ILE A 56 10.62 -1.83 7.36
CA ILE A 56 10.29 -0.56 8.03
C ILE A 56 9.91 -0.79 9.49
N GLY A 57 9.02 -1.77 9.73
CA GLY A 57 8.52 -2.10 11.06
C GLY A 57 9.12 -3.39 11.60
N ASN A 58 8.26 -4.22 12.18
CA ASN A 58 8.52 -5.62 12.48
C ASN A 58 7.33 -6.49 12.05
N ALA A 59 7.46 -7.82 12.07
CA ALA A 59 6.41 -8.72 11.57
C ALA A 59 5.05 -8.55 12.30
N ALA A 60 5.06 -8.12 13.57
CA ALA A 60 3.87 -7.91 14.38
C ALA A 60 3.37 -6.44 14.35
N ASP A 61 4.06 -5.56 13.64
CA ASP A 61 3.72 -4.16 13.58
C ASP A 61 2.37 -3.95 12.88
N THR A 62 1.51 -3.14 13.48
CA THR A 62 0.19 -2.79 12.95
C THR A 62 0.14 -1.38 12.36
N THR A 63 1.22 -0.60 12.47
CA THR A 63 1.26 0.80 12.00
C THR A 63 1.95 0.96 10.65
N SER A 64 2.84 0.03 10.25
CA SER A 64 3.37 -0.03 8.89
C SER A 64 2.34 -0.60 7.90
N CYS A 65 1.83 0.26 7.02
CA CYS A 65 0.75 -0.03 6.09
C CYS A 65 1.12 0.31 4.64
N GLY A 66 0.45 -0.34 3.69
CA GLY A 66 0.54 -0.02 2.27
C GLY A 66 -0.82 0.37 1.70
N ALA A 67 -0.84 1.35 0.80
CA ALA A 67 -2.03 1.73 0.06
C ALA A 67 -1.72 1.92 -1.43
N ILE A 68 -2.66 1.55 -2.28
CA ILE A 68 -2.51 1.63 -3.74
C ILE A 68 -3.78 2.22 -4.33
N ASN A 69 -3.63 3.18 -5.24
CA ASN A 69 -4.72 3.73 -6.04
C ASN A 69 -4.24 3.92 -7.47
N CYS A 70 -4.79 3.14 -8.40
CA CYS A 70 -4.58 3.24 -9.82
C CYS A 70 -5.84 3.78 -10.51
N ASN A 71 -5.66 4.49 -11.63
CA ASN A 71 -6.74 4.82 -12.56
C ASN A 71 -6.78 3.84 -13.75
N ALA A 72 -7.82 3.95 -14.59
CA ALA A 72 -8.01 3.08 -15.75
C ALA A 72 -6.96 3.30 -16.86
N ASP A 73 -6.24 4.42 -16.82
CA ASP A 73 -5.15 4.74 -17.74
C ASP A 73 -3.82 4.10 -17.33
N GLY A 74 -3.72 3.58 -16.11
CA GLY A 74 -2.52 2.96 -15.56
C GLY A 74 -1.61 3.94 -14.82
N ASP A 75 -2.11 5.11 -14.42
CA ASP A 75 -1.41 5.94 -13.44
C ASP A 75 -1.69 5.39 -12.04
N CYS A 76 -0.65 4.95 -11.36
CA CYS A 76 -0.72 4.32 -10.07
C CYS A 76 0.04 5.14 -9.02
N ARG A 77 -0.65 5.40 -7.91
CA ARG A 77 -0.11 5.99 -6.70
C ARG A 77 0.03 4.90 -5.65
N VAL A 78 1.22 4.77 -5.09
CA VAL A 78 1.52 3.82 -4.03
C VAL A 78 2.01 4.61 -2.83
N GLN A 79 1.37 4.40 -1.69
CA GLN A 79 1.74 5.01 -0.43
C GLN A 79 2.18 3.93 0.55
N ILE A 80 3.28 4.21 1.25
CA ILE A 80 3.79 3.40 2.34
C ILE A 80 3.76 4.29 3.58
N LEU A 81 3.03 3.86 4.60
CA LEU A 81 2.75 4.66 5.81
C LEU A 81 3.30 3.95 7.05
N TRP A 82 3.76 4.72 8.02
CA TRP A 82 4.23 4.20 9.32
C TRP A 82 4.13 5.25 10.44
N ASP A 83 4.24 4.77 11.68
CA ASP A 83 4.18 5.58 12.90
C ASP A 83 5.51 5.48 13.67
N ASP A 84 6.27 6.59 13.68
CA ASP A 84 7.55 6.71 14.40
C ASP A 84 7.40 7.37 15.79
N ALA A 85 6.18 7.63 16.27
CA ALA A 85 5.98 8.32 17.55
C ALA A 85 6.62 7.57 18.72
N LYS A 86 6.71 6.23 18.65
CA LYS A 86 7.39 5.41 19.65
C LYS A 86 8.91 5.60 19.69
N ALA A 87 9.51 6.05 18.59
CA ALA A 87 10.92 6.38 18.49
C ALA A 87 11.21 7.88 18.74
N GLY A 88 10.19 8.66 19.14
CA GLY A 88 10.29 10.12 19.29
C GLY A 88 10.10 10.89 17.98
N GLY A 89 9.72 10.22 16.90
CA GLY A 89 9.35 10.82 15.62
C GLY A 89 7.88 11.22 15.55
N LEU A 90 7.37 11.36 14.32
CA LEU A 90 5.97 11.70 14.04
C LEU A 90 5.14 10.44 13.75
N GLY A 91 3.88 10.40 14.20
CA GLY A 91 3.03 9.21 14.07
C GLY A 91 2.23 9.08 12.77
N ASN A 92 2.64 9.78 11.73
CA ASN A 92 1.85 9.96 10.50
C ASN A 92 2.77 10.10 9.28
N GLN A 93 3.83 9.31 9.23
CA GLN A 93 4.80 9.37 8.14
C GLN A 93 4.31 8.57 6.95
N PHE A 94 4.64 9.04 5.76
CA PHE A 94 4.48 8.26 4.55
C PHE A 94 5.47 8.67 3.49
N ILE A 95 5.78 7.72 2.62
CA ILE A 95 6.37 8.00 1.30
C ILE A 95 5.35 7.66 0.24
N GLU A 96 5.47 8.38 -0.87
CA GLU A 96 4.65 8.18 -2.04
C GLU A 96 5.50 7.96 -3.28
N VAL A 97 5.08 7.00 -4.09
CA VAL A 97 5.60 6.81 -5.44
C VAL A 97 4.43 6.85 -6.40
N VAL A 98 4.55 7.73 -7.40
CA VAL A 98 3.61 7.79 -8.52
C VAL A 98 4.32 7.30 -9.76
N SER A 99 3.72 6.35 -10.46
CA SER A 99 4.26 5.81 -11.71
C SER A 99 3.15 5.51 -12.71
N ARG A 100 3.54 5.36 -13.97
CA ARG A 100 2.68 4.87 -15.04
C ARG A 100 3.16 3.49 -15.49
N ILE A 101 2.23 2.55 -15.67
CA ILE A 101 2.46 1.15 -16.06
C ILE A 101 2.14 0.84 -17.52
#